data_AF-A0A354XHJ0-F1
#
_entry.id   AF-A0A354XHJ0-F1
#
_cell.length_a   1.000
_cell.length_b   1.000
_cell.length_c   1.000
_cell.angle_alpha   90.00
_cell.angle_beta   90.00
_cell.angle_gamma   90.00
#
_symmetry.space_group_name_H-M   'P 1'
#
loop_
_entity.id
_entity.type
_entity.pdbx_description
1 polymer ?
#
loop_
_entity_poly.entity_id
_entity_poly.type
_entity_poly.pdbx_seq_one_letter_code
_entity_poly.pdbx_strand_id
1 'polypeptide(L)' 'AKKDPVSMYLQDIYTIAVNLAGIPGISVPAGFAGGRPVGLQILGTHFAEAQLLNVAHQFQQATDWHLQLPAFAEENA' A
#
# COMPACT_ATOMS: atom_id res chain seq x y z
N ALA A 1 12.84 19.09 6.43
CA ALA A 1 13.34 18.34 5.26
C ALA A 1 14.57 17.54 5.68
N LYS A 2 14.49 16.20 5.66
CA LYS A 2 15.65 15.33 5.92
C LYS A 2 16.70 15.62 4.83
N LYS A 3 17.89 16.09 5.22
CA LYS A 3 19.01 16.42 4.33
C LYS A 3 19.87 15.19 3.96
N ASP A 4 19.39 13.99 4.25
CA ASP A 4 20.07 12.75 3.93
C ASP A 4 19.49 12.19 2.62
N PRO A 5 20.25 12.17 1.51
CA PRO A 5 19.78 11.64 0.24
C PRO A 5 19.45 10.13 0.31
N VAL A 6 20.06 9.39 1.24
CA VAL A 6 19.78 7.95 1.42
C VAL A 6 18.38 7.73 1.98
N SER A 7 17.93 8.60 2.90
CA SER A 7 16.57 8.55 3.45
C SER A 7 15.47 8.64 2.39
N MET A 8 15.71 9.31 1.26
CA MET A 8 14.78 9.34 0.13
C MET A 8 14.74 7.98 -0.57
N TYR A 9 15.89 7.38 -0.87
CA TYR A 9 15.95 6.07 -1.52
C TYR A 9 15.33 4.95 -0.68
N LEU A 10 15.47 5.03 0.65
CA LEU A 10 14.88 4.04 1.56
C LEU A 10 13.35 4.06 1.59
N GLN A 11 12.70 5.09 1.04
CA GLN A 11 11.23 5.13 0.96
C GLN A 11 10.68 4.01 0.07
N ASP A 12 11.45 3.60 -0.95
CA ASP A 12 11.05 2.57 -1.93
C ASP A 12 11.65 1.19 -1.65
N ILE A 13 12.23 0.97 -0.46
CA ILE A 13 12.92 -0.29 -0.13
C ILE A 13 12.02 -1.53 -0.29
N TYR A 14 10.72 -1.40 0.01
CA TYR A 14 9.75 -2.48 -0.11
C TYR A 14 9.08 -2.53 -1.49
N THR A 15 9.16 -1.46 -2.28
CA THR A 15 8.50 -1.36 -3.59
C THR A 15 9.42 -1.71 -4.75
N ILE A 16 10.73 -1.55 -4.63
CA ILE A 16 11.64 -1.76 -5.76
C ILE A 16 11.77 -3.23 -6.20
N ALA A 17 11.65 -4.18 -5.27
CA ALA A 17 11.84 -5.60 -5.55
C ALA A 17 10.83 -6.13 -6.58
N VAL A 18 9.59 -5.64 -6.56
CA VAL A 18 8.55 -6.05 -7.51
C VAL A 18 8.85 -5.60 -8.94
N ASN A 19 9.43 -4.40 -9.12
CA ASN A 19 9.83 -3.92 -10.44
C ASN A 19 10.95 -4.77 -11.04
N LEU A 20 11.94 -5.14 -10.23
CA LEU A 20 13.06 -5.98 -10.68
C LEU A 20 12.61 -7.41 -11.01
N ALA A 21 11.65 -7.94 -10.26
CA ALA A 21 11.10 -9.27 -10.48
C ALA A 21 10.10 -9.33 -11.66
N GLY A 22 9.57 -8.18 -12.12
CA GLY A 22 8.59 -8.14 -13.21
C GLY A 22 7.24 -8.77 -12.87
N ILE A 23 6.88 -8.81 -11.59
CA ILE A 23 5.64 -9.44 -11.10
C ILE A 23 4.59 -8.37 -10.73
N PRO A 24 3.29 -8.70 -10.72
CA PRO A 24 2.28 -7.74 -10.30
C PRO A 24 2.30 -7.53 -8.77
N GLY A 25 2.05 -6.30 -8.35
CA GLY A 25 1.89 -5.93 -6.94
C GLY A 25 0.79 -4.90 -6.74
N ILE A 26 0.10 -4.96 -5.61
CA ILE A 26 -0.96 -4.01 -5.22
C ILE A 26 -0.73 -3.55 -3.78
N SER A 27 -1.07 -2.29 -3.50
CA SER A 27 -1.13 -1.74 -2.15
C SER A 27 -2.59 -1.47 -1.78
N VAL A 28 -3.05 -1.98 -0.65
CA VAL A 28 -4.42 -1.78 -0.14
C VAL A 28 -4.39 -1.13 1.25
N PRO A 29 -5.35 -0.26 1.61
CA PRO A 29 -5.43 0.30 2.97
C PRO A 29 -5.54 -0.80 4.02
N ALA A 30 -4.69 -0.76 5.05
CA ALA A 30 -4.62 -1.78 6.10
C ALA A 30 -4.60 -1.16 7.50
N GLY A 31 -5.33 -0.06 7.66
CA GLY A 31 -5.50 0.65 8.92
C GLY A 31 -4.57 1.84 9.10
N PHE A 32 -4.33 2.19 10.36
CA PHE A 32 -3.63 3.42 10.75
C PHE A 32 -2.51 3.13 11.74
N ALA A 33 -1.39 3.83 11.58
CA ALA A 33 -0.31 3.86 12.56
C ALA A 33 0.07 5.31 12.84
N GLY A 34 0.07 5.71 14.11
CA GLY A 34 0.36 7.09 14.50
C GLY A 34 -0.59 8.11 13.85
N GLY A 35 -1.86 7.75 13.66
CA GLY A 35 -2.88 8.61 13.03
C GLY A 35 -2.72 8.79 11.51
N ARG A 36 -1.85 8.02 10.86
CA ARG A 36 -1.63 8.06 9.40
C ARG A 36 -2.06 6.74 8.74
N PRO A 37 -2.66 6.79 7.54
CA PRO A 37 -2.99 5.58 6.80
C PRO A 37 -1.76 4.73 6.50
N VAL A 38 -1.90 3.41 6.60
CA VAL A 38 -0.88 2.42 6.26
C VAL A 38 -1.41 1.52 5.15
N GLY A 39 -0.56 1.19 4.18
CA GLY A 39 -0.85 0.23 3.12
C GLY A 39 -0.23 -1.13 3.39
N LEU A 40 -0.93 -2.19 2.99
CA LEU A 40 -0.41 -3.55 2.87
C LEU A 40 -0.08 -3.85 1.41
N GLN A 41 1.16 -4.29 1.15
CA GLN A 41 1.58 -4.72 -0.18
C GLN A 41 1.35 -6.22 -0.36
N ILE A 42 0.67 -6.58 -1.44
CA ILE A 42 0.43 -7.97 -1.84
C ILE A 42 1.08 -8.16 -3.21
N LEU A 43 1.89 -9.21 -3.36
CA LEU A 43 2.59 -9.53 -4.60
C LEU A 43 2.01 -10.82 -5.19
N GLY A 44 1.73 -10.80 -6.49
CA GLY A 44 1.34 -11.98 -7.25
C GLY A 44 2.53 -12.60 -7.97
N THR A 45 2.33 -13.79 -8.54
CA THR A 45 3.25 -14.33 -9.54
C THR A 45 3.00 -13.68 -10.90
N HIS A 46 3.87 -13.90 -11.88
CA HIS A 46 3.70 -13.44 -13.26
C HIS A 46 2.27 -13.73 -13.78
N PHE A 47 1.65 -12.71 -14.39
CA PHE A 47 0.33 -12.78 -15.01
C PHE A 47 -0.84 -13.18 -14.08
N ALA A 48 -0.67 -13.02 -12.76
CA ALA A 48 -1.68 -13.36 -11.76
C ALA A 48 -2.55 -12.17 -11.31
N GLU A 49 -2.71 -11.13 -12.14
CA GLU A 49 -3.43 -9.90 -11.78
C GLU A 49 -4.88 -10.17 -11.36
N ALA A 50 -5.57 -11.09 -12.02
CA ALA A 50 -6.95 -11.45 -11.66
C ALA A 50 -7.04 -12.05 -10.25
N GLN A 51 -6.09 -12.93 -9.89
CA GLN A 51 -6.01 -13.48 -8.55
C GLN A 51 -5.62 -12.41 -7.53
N LEU A 52 -4.65 -11.55 -7.86
CA LEU A 52 -4.20 -10.47 -7.01
C LEU A 52 -5.34 -9.49 -6.67
N LEU A 53 -6.12 -9.10 -7.69
CA LEU A 53 -7.31 -8.26 -7.51
C LEU A 53 -8.38 -8.95 -6.67
N ASN A 54 -8.61 -10.25 -6.88
CA ASN A 54 -9.55 -11.00 -6.06
C ASN A 54 -9.11 -11.05 -4.58
N VAL A 55 -7.83 -11.29 -4.30
CA VAL A 55 -7.29 -11.27 -2.93
C VAL A 55 -7.47 -9.90 -2.29
N ALA A 56 -7.13 -8.82 -3.00
CA ALA A 56 -7.34 -7.45 -2.53
C ALA A 56 -8.83 -7.17 -2.25
N HIS A 57 -9.72 -7.64 -3.12
CA HIS A 57 -11.16 -7.49 -2.94
C HIS A 57 -11.68 -8.26 -1.72
N GLN A 58 -11.25 -9.52 -1.52
CA GLN A 58 -11.62 -10.30 -0.34
C GLN A 58 -11.12 -9.64 0.95
N PHE A 59 -9.91 -9.06 0.93
CA PHE A 59 -9.40 -8.28 2.06
C PHE A 59 -10.28 -7.07 2.38
N GLN A 60 -10.77 -6.35 1.35
CA GLN A 60 -11.74 -5.27 1.52
C GLN A 60 -13.12 -5.75 1.94
N GLN A 61 -13.54 -6.98 1.64
CA GLN A 61 -14.81 -7.51 2.18
C GLN A 61 -14.69 -7.91 3.65
N ALA A 62 -13.50 -8.35 4.07
CA ALA A 62 -13.21 -8.74 5.44
C ALA A 62 -12.85 -7.55 6.36
N THR A 63 -12.60 -6.36 5.80
CA THR A 63 -12.16 -5.17 6.53
C THR A 63 -12.83 -3.91 6.00
N ASP A 64 -12.94 -2.86 6.81
CA ASP A 64 -13.54 -1.59 6.42
C ASP A 64 -12.50 -0.48 6.19
N TRP A 65 -11.20 -0.79 6.23
CA TRP A 65 -10.11 0.20 6.15
C TRP A 65 -10.16 1.07 4.89
N HIS A 66 -10.70 0.55 3.80
CA HIS A 66 -10.86 1.26 2.54
C HIS A 66 -11.98 2.31 2.56
N LEU A 67 -12.81 2.33 3.60
CA LEU A 67 -13.90 3.30 3.81
C LEU A 67 -13.53 4.39 4.83
N GLN A 68 -12.43 4.21 5.56
CA GLN A 68 -12.03 5.12 6.62
C GLN A 68 -11.22 6.30 6.07
N LEU A 69 -11.54 7.50 6.53
CA LEU A 69 -10.80 8.72 6.21
C LEU A 69 -9.88 9.09 7.37
N PRO A 70 -8.66 9.59 7.09
CA PRO A 70 -7.82 10.14 8.14
C PRO A 70 -8.45 11.41 8.74
N ALA A 71 -8.28 11.63 10.04
CA ALA A 71 -8.82 12.80 10.74
C ALA A 71 -8.42 14.15 10.12
N PHE A 72 -7.21 14.24 9.53
CA PHE A 72 -6.74 15.45 8.84
C PHE A 72 -7.40 15.70 7.47
N ALA A 73 -8.15 14.74 6.92
CA ALA A 73 -8.90 14.94 5.68
C ALA A 73 -10.17 15.77 5.91
N GLU A 74 -10.83 15.66 7.07
CA GLU A 74 -12.01 16.46 7.40
C GLU A 74 -11.67 17.93 7.71
N GLU A 75 -10.45 18.20 8.20
CA GLU A 75 -9.99 19.57 8.51
C GLU A 75 -9.73 20.43 7.24
N ASN A 76 -9.60 19.79 6.07
CA ASN A 76 -9.33 20.44 4.78
C ASN A 76 -10.51 20.35 3.79
N ALA A 77 -11.67 19.87 4.24
CA ALA A 77 -12.91 19.79 3.46
C ALA A 77 -13.86 20.94 3.83
#